data_AF-A0A7J4CTZ0-F1
#
_entry.id   AF-A0A7J4CTZ0-F1
#
_cell.length_a   1.000
_cell.length_b   1.000
_cell.length_c   1.000
_cell.angle_alpha   90.00
_cell.angle_beta   90.00
_cell.angle_gamma   90.00
#
_symmetry.space_group_name_H-M   'P 1'
#
loop_
_entity.id
_entity.type
_entity.pdbx_description
1 polymer ?
#
loop_
_entity_poly.entity_id
_entity_poly.type
_entity_poly.pdbx_seq_one_letter_code
_entity_poly.pdbx_strand_id
1 'polypeptide(L)' 'MKTPSAWRIVCEGESLLEAMLNACIDMDWLSCALALLHGKDPGAIGPISSLKGHLSSVE' A
#
# COMPACT_ATOMS: atom_id res chain seq x y z
N MET A 1 -12.65 -23.36 1.51
CA MET A 1 -12.55 -22.48 0.34
C MET A 1 -11.10 -22.00 0.25
N LYS A 2 -10.29 -22.54 -0.67
CA LYS A 2 -8.90 -22.09 -0.87
C LYS A 2 -8.93 -20.96 -1.89
N THR A 3 -8.50 -19.76 -1.51
CA THR A 3 -8.14 -18.72 -2.49
C THR A 3 -7.00 -19.30 -3.35
N PRO A 4 -7.13 -19.36 -4.70
CA PRO A 4 -6.15 -20.01 -5.56
C PRO A 4 -4.73 -19.43 -5.46
N SER A 5 -4.61 -18.19 -4.98
CA SER A 5 -3.36 -17.44 -4.92
C SER A 5 -3.22 -16.76 -3.56
N ALA A 6 -2.82 -17.52 -2.54
CA ALA A 6 -2.39 -16.96 -1.26
C ALA A 6 -0.86 -16.95 -1.20
N TRP A 7 -0.29 -15.78 -0.94
CA TRP A 7 1.16 -15.61 -0.81
C TRP A 7 1.49 -15.49 0.68
N ARG A 8 2.45 -16.28 1.15
CA ARG A 8 2.97 -16.17 2.51
C ARG A 8 4.24 -15.34 2.47
N ILE A 9 4.22 -14.19 3.15
CA ILE A 9 5.39 -13.33 3.33
C ILE A 9 5.97 -13.63 4.71
N VAL A 10 7.26 -13.94 4.76
CA VAL A 10 8.00 -14.07 6.02
C VAL A 10 8.51 -12.68 6.37
N CYS A 11 8.10 -12.16 7.51
CA CYS A 11 8.54 -10.83 7.98
C CYS A 11 9.73 -11.00 8.92
N GLU A 12 10.78 -10.22 8.72
CA GLU A 12 12.04 -10.31 9.47
C GLU A 12 12.03 -9.41 10.72
N GLY A 13 12.76 -9.81 11.77
CA GLY A 13 12.91 -9.03 13.01
C GLY A 13 13.15 -9.92 14.24
N GLU A 14 13.86 -9.38 15.24
CA GLU A 14 14.11 -10.04 16.53
C GLU A 14 12.95 -9.84 17.52
N SER A 15 12.11 -8.83 17.28
CA SER A 15 10.89 -8.57 18.03
C SER A 15 9.65 -8.55 17.14
N LEU A 16 8.47 -8.71 17.75
CA LEU A 16 7.19 -8.58 17.04
C LEU A 16 7.06 -7.19 16.36
N LEU A 17 7.53 -6.14 17.03
CA LEU A 17 7.48 -4.78 16.49
C LEU A 17 8.32 -4.67 15.21
N GLU A 18 9.53 -5.22 15.21
CA GLU A 18 10.40 -5.22 14.03
C GLU A 18 9.78 -6.01 12.88
N ALA A 19 9.23 -7.20 13.16
CA ALA A 19 8.52 -7.98 12.14
C ALA A 19 7.32 -7.22 11.55
N MET A 20 6.57 -6.49 12.37
CA MET A 20 5.46 -5.66 11.89
C MET A 20 5.93 -4.46 11.06
N LEU A 21 7.03 -3.82 11.44
CA LEU A 21 7.62 -2.73 10.66
C LEU A 21 8.14 -3.22 9.32
N ASN A 22 8.81 -4.38 9.29
CA ASN A 22 9.23 -5.03 8.06
C ASN A 22 8.02 -5.31 7.16
N ALA A 23 6.93 -5.85 7.71
CA ALA A 23 5.69 -6.08 6.96
C ALA A 23 5.13 -4.80 6.35
N CYS A 24 5.14 -3.67 7.08
CA CYS A 24 4.68 -2.39 6.56
C CYS A 24 5.52 -1.92 5.37
N ILE A 25 6.85 -2.05 5.47
CA ILE A 25 7.78 -1.67 4.40
C ILE A 25 7.55 -2.55 3.16
N ASP A 26 7.49 -3.87 3.34
CA ASP A 26 7.26 -4.82 2.24
C ASP A 26 5.94 -4.52 1.50
N MET A 27 4.88 -4.21 2.24
CA MET A 27 3.57 -3.88 1.66
C MET A 27 3.57 -2.55 0.89
N ASP A 28 4.33 -1.56 1.34
CA ASP A 28 4.49 -0.27 0.64
C ASP A 28 5.23 -0.47 -0.70
N TRP A 29 6.35 -1.22 -0.67
CA TRP A 29 7.10 -1.56 -1.88
C TRP A 29 6.31 -2.43 -2.85
N LEU A 30 5.54 -3.40 -2.36
CA LEU A 30 4.65 -4.21 -3.19
C LEU A 30 3.59 -3.35 -3.89
N SER A 31 3.02 -2.38 -3.17
CA SER A 31 2.04 -1.44 -3.73
C SER A 31 2.67 -0.58 -4.83
N CYS A 32 3.88 -0.07 -4.60
CA CYS A 32 4.64 0.69 -5.59
C CYS A 32 4.98 -0.14 -6.83
N ALA A 33 5.50 -1.36 -6.65
CA ALA A 33 5.83 -2.26 -7.74
C ALA A 33 4.60 -2.60 -8.59
N LEU A 34 3.45 -2.86 -7.96
CA LEU A 34 2.20 -3.14 -8.65
C LEU A 34 1.70 -1.94 -9.46
N ALA A 35 1.83 -0.71 -8.94
CA ALA A 35 1.50 0.50 -9.68
C ALA A 35 2.38 0.65 -10.93
N LEU A 36 3.69 0.46 -10.78
CA LEU A 36 4.64 0.52 -11.89
C LEU A 36 4.38 -0.56 -12.96
N LEU A 37 4.07 -1.79 -12.55
CA LEU A 37 3.69 -2.87 -13.47
C LEU A 37 2.43 -2.53 -14.29
N HIS A 38 1.54 -1.73 -13.73
CA HIS A 38 0.34 -1.24 -14.42
C HIS A 38 0.55 0.10 -15.15
N GLY A 39 1.78 0.62 -15.23
CA GLY A 39 2.08 1.91 -15.86
C GLY A 39 1.45 3.12 -15.15
N LYS A 40 1.19 3.00 -13.84
CA LYS A 40 0.65 4.06 -12.99
C LYS A 40 1.75 4.72 -12.19
N ASP A 41 1.56 6.00 -11.84
CA ASP A 41 2.40 6.70 -10.87
C ASP A 41 2.03 6.23 -9.44
N PRO A 42 2.94 5.57 -8.69
CA PRO A 42 2.69 5.12 -7.32
C PRO A 42 2.49 6.28 -6.33
N GLY A 43 3.00 7.48 -6.64
CA GLY A 43 2.82 8.67 -5.83
C GLY A 43 1.52 9.43 -6.14
N ALA A 44 0.74 9.00 -7.13
CA ALA A 44 -0.46 9.72 -7.55
C ALA A 44 -1.55 9.66 -6.47
N ILE A 45 -1.81 10.80 -5.86
CA ILE A 45 -2.85 10.99 -4.84
C ILE A 45 -4.07 11.77 -5.38
N GLY A 46 -4.30 11.73 -6.69
CA GLY A 46 -5.36 12.49 -7.38
C GLY A 46 -6.75 12.40 -6.72
N PRO A 47 -7.25 11.21 -6.35
CA PRO A 47 -8.52 11.07 -5.64
C PRO A 47 -8.57 11.82 -4.30
N ILE A 48 -7.48 11.82 -3.54
CA ILE A 48 -7.38 12.53 -2.25
C ILE A 48 -7.44 14.03 -2.47
N SER A 49 -6.68 14.55 -3.45
CA SER A 49 -6.70 15.98 -3.80
C SER A 49 -8.08 16.42 -4.27
N SER A 50 -8.76 15.61 -5.09
CA SER A 50 -10.12 15.89 -5.55
C SER A 50 -11.14 15.90 -4.40
N LEU A 51 -11.03 14.96 -3.46
CA LEU A 51 -11.89 14.91 -2.27
C LEU A 51 -11.68 16.15 -1.39
N LYS A 52 -10.43 16.54 -1.14
CA LYS A 52 -10.11 17.77 -0.39
C LYS A 52 -10.74 19.00 -1.05
N GLY A 53 -10.60 19.13 -2.36
CA GLY A 53 -11.20 20.25 -3.10
C GLY A 53 -12.73 20.27 -3.00
N HIS A 54 -13.38 19.11 -3.08
CA HIS A 54 -14.83 19.03 -2.90
C HIS A 54 -15.26 19.45 -1.49
N LEU A 55 -14.60 18.92 -0.45
CA LEU A 55 -14.90 19.27 0.95
C LEU A 55 -14.75 20.77 1.20
N SER A 56 -13.69 21.40 0.69
CA SER A 56 -13.50 22.85 0.81
C SER A 56 -14.53 23.69 0.03
N SER A 57 -15.29 23.10 -0.90
CA SER A 57 -16.35 23.81 -1.66
C SER A 57 -17.73 23.74 -1.00
N VAL A 58 -17.91 22.84 -0.03
CA VAL A 58 -19.18 22.61 0.67
C VAL A 58 -19.15 23.02 2.14
N GLU A 59 -17.98 23.39 2.67
CA GLU A 59 -17.80 24.15 3.92
C GLU A 59 -18.01 25.65 3.69
#